data_AF-A0A6I4Q5Z4-F1
#
_entry.id   AF-A0A6I4Q5Z4-F1
#
_cell.length_a   1.000
_cell.length_b   1.000
_cell.length_c   1.000
_cell.angle_alpha   90.00
_cell.angle_beta   90.00
_cell.angle_gamma   90.00
#
_symmetry.space_group_name_H-M   'P 1'
#
loop_
_entity.id
_entity.type
_entity.pdbx_description
1 polymer ?
#
loop_
_entity_poly.entity_id
_entity_poly.type
_entity_poly.pdbx_seq_one_letter_code
_entity_poly.pdbx_strand_id
1 'polypeptide(L)'
;MSDTINYDEFNRQLVQNKIGITAAELHGFLSGILAGGNHDESWRSLVKDMLNNGQVFDASLDEQIKNLYNLTKQQFFNENFEFELLLSSHDLFAQIDDLVGWVNHFLLGIGLAQPKINRLKDDVGEAIYDLRQIVKLGYDESDDEQELGFAFEEIKEYVRITAMLCFDEFNETDISPTIH
;
A
#
# COMPACT_ATOMS: atom_id res chain seq x y z
N MET A 1 -21.02 -9.98 -5.21
CA MET A 1 -19.87 -10.88 -5.04
C MET A 1 -18.68 -9.96 -5.01
N SER A 2 -18.01 -9.83 -3.88
CA SER A 2 -16.84 -8.96 -3.77
C SER A 2 -15.75 -9.56 -4.66
N ASP A 3 -15.28 -8.81 -5.65
CA ASP A 3 -14.17 -9.24 -6.52
C ASP A 3 -12.88 -9.22 -5.67
N THR A 4 -12.68 -10.27 -4.87
CA THR A 4 -11.47 -10.42 -4.05
C THR A 4 -10.30 -10.81 -4.96
N ILE A 5 -9.24 -10.01 -4.92
CA ILE A 5 -7.98 -10.31 -5.60
C ILE A 5 -7.34 -11.55 -4.93
N ASN A 6 -7.03 -12.57 -5.72
CA ASN A 6 -6.32 -13.75 -5.23
C ASN A 6 -4.81 -13.48 -5.21
N TYR A 7 -4.25 -13.35 -4.00
CA TYR A 7 -2.83 -13.03 -3.79
C TYR A 7 -1.90 -14.00 -4.55
N ASP A 8 -2.08 -15.31 -4.37
CA ASP A 8 -1.19 -16.33 -4.94
C ASP A 8 -1.20 -16.33 -6.47
N GLU A 9 -2.38 -16.18 -7.07
CA GLU A 9 -2.51 -16.10 -8.53
C GLU A 9 -1.87 -14.82 -9.07
N PHE A 10 -2.06 -13.69 -8.40
CA PHE A 10 -1.46 -12.45 -8.85
C PHE A 10 0.08 -12.49 -8.72
N ASN A 11 0.60 -13.02 -7.62
CA ASN A 11 2.04 -13.25 -7.44
C ASN A 11 2.61 -14.17 -8.52
N ARG A 12 1.92 -15.26 -8.87
CA ARG A 12 2.33 -16.12 -9.99
C ARG A 12 2.42 -15.34 -11.30
N GLN A 13 1.45 -14.49 -11.60
CA GLN A 13 1.46 -13.68 -12.82
C GLN A 13 2.60 -12.66 -12.84
N LEU A 14 2.89 -12.00 -11.72
CA LEU A 14 4.04 -11.09 -11.58
C LEU A 14 5.34 -11.83 -11.88
N VAL A 15 5.55 -13.00 -11.27
CA VAL A 15 6.74 -13.85 -11.49
C VAL A 15 6.86 -14.32 -12.95
N GLN A 16 5.76 -14.78 -13.56
CA GLN A 16 5.74 -15.22 -14.97
C GLN A 16 6.11 -14.09 -15.94
N ASN A 17 5.70 -12.86 -15.63
CA ASN A 17 6.02 -11.66 -16.39
C ASN A 17 7.38 -11.04 -15.99
N LYS A 18 8.14 -11.69 -15.09
CA LYS A 18 9.45 -11.25 -14.59
C LYS A 18 9.42 -9.87 -13.92
N ILE A 19 8.29 -9.55 -13.28
CA ILE A 19 8.16 -8.36 -12.45
C ILE A 19 8.80 -8.66 -11.09
N GLY A 20 9.73 -7.80 -10.67
CA GLY A 20 10.60 -8.03 -9.51
C GLY A 20 9.99 -7.66 -8.16
N ILE A 21 8.66 -7.64 -8.06
CA ILE A 21 7.93 -7.29 -6.84
C ILE A 21 6.80 -8.28 -6.55
N THR A 22 6.34 -8.32 -5.31
CA THR A 22 5.18 -9.11 -4.89
C THR A 22 3.87 -8.34 -5.09
N ALA A 23 2.75 -9.05 -4.95
CA ALA A 23 1.40 -8.49 -4.97
C ALA A 23 1.18 -7.56 -3.77
N ALA A 24 1.78 -7.85 -2.61
CA ALA A 24 1.76 -6.96 -1.45
C ALA A 24 2.50 -5.64 -1.74
N GLU A 25 3.70 -5.72 -2.32
CA GLU A 25 4.47 -4.54 -2.72
C GLU A 25 3.73 -3.70 -3.77
N LEU A 26 3.15 -4.33 -4.79
CA LEU A 26 2.33 -3.64 -5.78
C LEU A 26 1.13 -2.93 -5.13
N HIS A 27 0.41 -3.64 -4.26
CA HIS A 27 -0.74 -3.09 -3.55
C HIS A 27 -0.33 -1.92 -2.65
N GLY A 28 0.81 -2.01 -1.96
CA GLY A 28 1.39 -0.93 -1.17
C GLY A 28 1.66 0.29 -2.04
N PHE A 29 2.30 0.12 -3.20
CA PHE A 29 2.60 1.21 -4.12
C PHE A 29 1.34 1.94 -4.62
N LEU A 30 0.34 1.19 -5.08
CA LEU A 30 -0.94 1.74 -5.53
C LEU A 30 -1.68 2.46 -4.39
N SER A 31 -1.67 1.86 -3.19
CA SER A 31 -2.26 2.45 -1.99
C SER A 31 -1.58 3.75 -1.61
N GLY A 32 -0.25 3.84 -1.71
CA GLY A 32 0.49 5.07 -1.44
C GLY A 32 0.19 6.18 -2.44
N ILE A 33 0.07 5.85 -3.73
CA ILE A 33 -0.33 6.79 -4.79
C ILE A 33 -1.74 7.36 -4.49
N LEU A 34 -2.70 6.49 -4.18
CA LEU A 34 -4.08 6.87 -3.86
C LEU A 34 -4.16 7.68 -2.57
N ALA A 35 -3.53 7.21 -1.50
CA ALA A 35 -3.44 7.90 -0.22
C ALA A 35 -2.81 9.28 -0.37
N GLY A 36 -1.84 9.46 -1.28
CA GLY A 36 -1.24 10.75 -1.56
C GLY A 36 -2.06 11.69 -2.46
N GLY A 37 -3.28 11.33 -2.85
CA GLY A 37 -4.18 12.22 -3.59
C GLY A 37 -4.11 12.13 -5.11
N ASN A 38 -3.44 11.12 -5.68
CA ASN A 38 -3.40 10.92 -7.12
C ASN A 38 -4.62 10.11 -7.59
N HIS A 39 -5.46 10.74 -8.42
CA HIS A 39 -6.69 10.14 -8.95
C HIS A 39 -6.76 10.02 -10.46
N ASP A 40 -5.79 10.58 -11.18
CA ASP A 40 -5.76 10.60 -12.64
C ASP A 40 -5.02 9.37 -13.20
N GLU A 41 -5.00 9.20 -14.52
CA GLU A 41 -4.37 8.02 -15.14
C GLU A 41 -2.82 8.00 -15.06
N SER A 42 -2.17 8.99 -14.42
CA SER A 42 -0.72 9.01 -14.26
C SER A 42 -0.20 7.86 -13.39
N TRP A 43 -1.04 7.26 -12.54
CA TRP A 43 -0.70 6.07 -11.76
C TRP A 43 -0.13 4.94 -12.63
N ARG A 44 -0.63 4.79 -13.88
CA ARG A 44 -0.12 3.76 -14.81
C ARG A 44 1.32 3.99 -15.20
N SER A 45 1.69 5.25 -15.47
CA SER A 45 3.06 5.62 -15.79
C SER A 45 3.96 5.43 -14.58
N LEU A 46 3.51 5.87 -13.39
CA LEU A 46 4.25 5.66 -12.14
C LEU A 46 4.52 4.18 -11.86
N VAL A 47 3.52 3.30 -12.02
CA VAL A 47 3.69 1.85 -11.82
C VAL A 47 4.72 1.28 -12.79
N LYS A 48 4.65 1.62 -14.08
CA LYS A 48 5.63 1.14 -15.06
C LYS A 48 7.03 1.65 -14.76
N ASP A 49 7.17 2.95 -14.51
CA ASP A 49 8.46 3.60 -14.33
C ASP A 49 9.17 3.08 -13.06
N MET A 50 8.42 2.91 -11.98
CA MET A 50 8.97 2.50 -10.69
C MET A 50 9.11 0.99 -10.53
N LEU A 51 8.20 0.20 -11.10
CA LEU A 51 8.09 -1.24 -10.82
C LEU A 51 8.42 -2.13 -12.04
N ASN A 52 8.57 -1.54 -13.23
CA ASN A 52 8.87 -2.29 -14.46
C ASN A 52 9.84 -1.55 -15.41
N ASN A 53 10.72 -0.69 -14.89
CA ASN A 53 11.73 0.04 -15.68
C ASN A 53 11.16 0.80 -16.89
N GLY A 54 9.95 1.33 -16.77
CA GLY A 54 9.22 2.05 -17.82
C GLY A 54 8.63 1.15 -18.93
N GLN A 55 8.76 -0.17 -18.82
CA GLN A 55 8.22 -1.12 -19.80
C GLN A 55 6.72 -1.34 -19.61
N VAL A 56 6.03 -1.63 -20.71
CA VAL A 56 4.60 -2.00 -20.66
C VAL A 56 4.43 -3.40 -20.08
N PHE A 57 3.34 -3.61 -19.35
CA PHE A 57 2.94 -4.94 -18.88
C PHE A 57 2.25 -5.71 -20.01
N ASP A 58 2.27 -7.04 -19.92
CA ASP A 58 1.37 -7.88 -20.73
C ASP A 58 -0.09 -7.49 -20.48
N ALA A 59 -0.94 -7.64 -21.50
CA ALA A 59 -2.33 -7.21 -21.43
C ALA A 59 -3.11 -7.85 -20.27
N SER A 60 -2.88 -9.14 -19.99
CA SER A 60 -3.53 -9.82 -18.88
C SER A 60 -3.09 -9.26 -17.53
N LEU A 61 -1.81 -8.92 -17.41
CA LEU A 61 -1.26 -8.37 -16.18
C LEU A 61 -1.69 -6.92 -15.96
N ASP A 62 -1.72 -6.09 -17.01
CA ASP A 62 -2.22 -4.71 -16.93
C ASP A 62 -3.68 -4.66 -16.47
N GLU A 63 -4.52 -5.59 -16.96
CA GLU A 63 -5.91 -5.70 -16.53
C GLU A 63 -6.04 -6.05 -15.04
N GLN A 64 -5.21 -6.97 -14.55
CA GLN A 64 -5.17 -7.34 -13.13
C GLN A 64 -4.69 -6.19 -12.24
N ILE A 65 -3.65 -5.46 -12.65
CA ILE A 65 -3.17 -4.26 -11.95
C ILE A 65 -4.28 -3.19 -11.91
N LYS A 66 -4.99 -2.99 -13.03
CA LYS A 66 -6.12 -2.05 -13.10
C LYS A 66 -7.25 -2.45 -12.16
N ASN A 67 -7.58 -3.74 -12.07
CA ASN A 67 -8.61 -4.24 -11.17
C ASN A 67 -8.21 -4.02 -9.71
N LEU A 68 -6.95 -4.30 -9.35
CA LEU A 68 -6.43 -4.01 -8.02
C LEU A 68 -6.51 -2.52 -7.69
N TYR A 69 -6.07 -1.63 -8.59
CA TYR A 69 -6.17 -0.18 -8.38
C TYR A 69 -7.61 0.28 -8.14
N ASN A 70 -8.56 -0.17 -8.96
CA ASN A 70 -9.97 0.21 -8.82
C ASN A 70 -10.58 -0.29 -7.51
N LEU A 71 -10.28 -1.54 -7.13
CA LEU A 71 -10.74 -2.11 -5.85
C LEU A 71 -10.17 -1.32 -4.68
N THR A 72 -8.86 -1.08 -4.68
CA THR A 72 -8.16 -0.32 -3.64
C THR A 72 -8.76 1.09 -3.50
N LYS A 73 -8.97 1.77 -4.64
CA LYS A 73 -9.61 3.08 -4.68
C LYS A 73 -11.02 3.02 -4.08
N GLN A 74 -11.83 2.05 -4.49
CA GLN A 74 -13.19 1.87 -3.95
C GLN A 74 -13.18 1.68 -2.44
N GLN A 75 -12.24 0.89 -1.90
CA GLN A 75 -12.14 0.63 -0.47
C GLN A 75 -11.75 1.87 0.33
N PHE A 76 -10.81 2.68 -0.15
CA PHE A 76 -10.45 3.96 0.50
C PHE A 76 -11.63 4.93 0.56
N PHE A 77 -12.44 5.03 -0.51
CA PHE A 77 -13.61 5.91 -0.54
C PHE A 77 -14.84 5.34 0.20
N ASN A 78 -14.78 4.13 0.75
CA ASN A 78 -15.92 3.52 1.42
C ASN A 78 -16.03 4.00 2.88
N GLU A 79 -17.20 4.54 3.24
CA GLU A 79 -17.51 5.05 4.59
C GLU A 79 -17.51 3.97 5.69
N ASN A 80 -17.51 2.68 5.34
CA ASN A 80 -17.51 1.56 6.28
C ASN A 80 -16.10 1.08 6.69
N PHE A 81 -15.04 1.82 6.36
CA PHE A 81 -13.65 1.47 6.70
C PHE A 81 -13.17 0.11 6.14
N GLU A 82 -13.56 -0.20 4.90
CA GLU A 82 -13.32 -1.48 4.21
C GLU A 82 -11.92 -1.64 3.57
N PHE A 83 -11.01 -0.68 3.78
CA PHE A 83 -9.64 -0.80 3.30
C PHE A 83 -8.90 -1.92 4.04
N GLU A 84 -8.32 -2.83 3.26
CA GLU A 84 -7.62 -4.02 3.75
C GLU A 84 -6.25 -4.15 3.06
N LEU A 85 -5.27 -4.64 3.80
CA LEU A 85 -3.94 -4.91 3.25
C LEU A 85 -3.97 -6.23 2.45
N LEU A 86 -3.52 -6.20 1.20
CA LEU A 86 -3.28 -7.40 0.41
C LEU A 86 -1.97 -8.07 0.83
N LEU A 87 -2.05 -9.07 1.71
CA LEU A 87 -0.93 -9.90 2.18
C LEU A 87 -1.19 -11.37 1.81
N SER A 88 -0.13 -12.19 1.81
CA SER A 88 -0.30 -13.64 1.68
C SER A 88 -1.04 -14.25 2.88
N SER A 89 -1.61 -15.43 2.68
CA SER A 89 -2.14 -16.27 3.77
C SER A 89 -1.17 -17.42 4.10
N HIS A 90 0.14 -17.20 3.89
CA HIS A 90 1.19 -18.18 4.19
C HIS A 90 1.55 -18.15 5.68
N ASP A 91 2.69 -18.71 6.06
CA ASP A 91 3.18 -18.63 7.44
C ASP A 91 3.43 -17.18 7.91
N LEU A 92 3.59 -17.01 9.22
CA LEU A 92 3.73 -15.69 9.85
C LEU A 92 4.94 -14.91 9.30
N PHE A 93 6.06 -15.57 9.03
CA PHE A 93 7.27 -14.91 8.54
C PHE A 93 7.07 -14.35 7.12
N ALA A 94 6.45 -15.13 6.24
CA ALA A 94 6.05 -14.67 4.91
C ALA A 94 5.08 -13.46 4.98
N GLN A 95 4.16 -13.46 5.95
CA GLN A 95 3.25 -12.33 6.17
C GLN A 95 3.95 -11.08 6.71
N ILE A 96 4.95 -11.24 7.58
CA ILE A 96 5.78 -10.12 8.06
C ILE A 96 6.58 -9.53 6.89
N ASP A 97 7.20 -10.36 6.06
CA ASP A 97 7.93 -9.92 4.87
C ASP A 97 7.02 -9.17 3.89
N ASP A 98 5.80 -9.68 3.65
CA ASP A 98 4.78 -9.00 2.85
C ASP A 98 4.40 -7.63 3.44
N LEU A 99 4.19 -7.54 4.75
CA LEU A 99 3.83 -6.28 5.41
C LEU A 99 4.96 -5.26 5.30
N VAL A 100 6.21 -5.67 5.50
CA VAL A 100 7.39 -4.81 5.34
C VAL A 100 7.52 -4.34 3.89
N GLY A 101 7.36 -5.25 2.92
CA GLY A 101 7.34 -4.93 1.49
C GLY A 101 6.21 -3.95 1.13
N TRP A 102 5.02 -4.17 1.67
CA TRP A 102 3.86 -3.31 1.50
C TRP A 102 4.14 -1.89 2.02
N VAL A 103 4.64 -1.75 3.24
CA VAL A 103 4.94 -0.44 3.84
C VAL A 103 6.02 0.31 3.06
N ASN A 104 7.08 -0.38 2.64
CA ASN A 104 8.12 0.20 1.79
C ASN A 104 7.55 0.81 0.51
N HIS A 105 6.68 0.08 -0.17
CA HIS A 105 6.10 0.51 -1.43
C HIS A 105 4.99 1.55 -1.24
N PHE A 106 4.25 1.52 -0.13
CA PHE A 106 3.36 2.59 0.27
C PHE A 106 4.11 3.91 0.43
N LEU A 107 5.23 3.90 1.17
CA LEU A 107 6.09 5.07 1.35
C LEU A 107 6.66 5.58 0.01
N LEU A 108 6.99 4.69 -0.92
CA LEU A 108 7.42 5.05 -2.26
C LEU A 108 6.30 5.75 -3.04
N GLY A 109 5.11 5.16 -3.09
CA GLY A 109 3.96 5.69 -3.82
C GLY A 109 3.51 7.05 -3.29
N ILE A 110 3.37 7.18 -1.97
CA ILE A 110 2.93 8.42 -1.34
C ILE A 110 3.98 9.53 -1.44
N GLY A 111 5.28 9.17 -1.40
CA GLY A 111 6.37 10.13 -1.63
C GLY A 111 6.39 10.73 -3.04
N LEU A 112 5.93 9.98 -4.05
CA LEU A 112 5.78 10.47 -5.42
C LEU A 112 4.58 11.42 -5.56
N ALA A 113 3.47 11.10 -4.90
CA ALA A 113 2.26 11.93 -4.90
C ALA A 113 2.41 13.19 -4.04
N GLN A 114 3.16 13.12 -2.94
CA GLN A 114 3.38 14.21 -1.98
C GLN A 114 4.88 14.53 -1.81
N PRO A 115 5.50 15.32 -2.71
CA PRO A 115 6.94 15.61 -2.68
C PRO A 115 7.44 16.32 -1.41
N LYS A 116 6.52 16.89 -0.60
CA LYS A 116 6.82 17.58 0.65
C LYS A 116 6.50 16.75 1.90
N ILE A 117 6.14 15.47 1.76
CA ILE A 117 5.70 14.62 2.87
C ILE A 117 6.68 14.57 4.05
N ASN A 118 7.99 14.65 3.78
CA ASN A 118 9.03 14.68 4.81
C ASN A 118 9.10 15.98 5.63
N ARG A 119 8.26 16.97 5.33
CA ARG A 119 8.20 18.26 6.05
C ARG A 119 6.97 18.37 6.94
N LEU A 120 6.07 17.41 6.89
CA LEU A 120 4.89 17.34 7.75
C LEU A 120 5.34 17.10 9.20
N LYS A 121 4.61 17.70 10.14
CA LYS A 121 4.92 17.68 11.59
C LYS A 121 3.69 17.41 12.45
N ASP A 122 2.56 17.22 11.80
CA ASP A 122 1.28 16.79 12.35
C ASP A 122 1.26 15.26 12.47
N ASP A 123 0.09 14.73 12.80
CA ASP A 123 -0.17 13.30 13.00
C ASP A 123 0.25 12.47 11.77
N VAL A 124 0.09 13.00 10.55
CA VAL A 124 0.56 12.33 9.32
C VAL A 124 2.08 12.29 9.24
N GLY A 125 2.76 13.37 9.66
CA GLY A 125 4.22 13.38 9.77
C GLY A 125 4.78 12.31 10.73
N GLU A 126 4.12 12.11 11.88
CA GLU A 126 4.46 11.08 12.86
C GLU A 126 4.18 9.67 12.31
N ALA A 127 3.00 9.45 11.73
CA ALA A 127 2.63 8.16 11.17
C ALA A 127 3.59 7.73 10.04
N ILE A 128 3.99 8.67 9.17
CA ILE A 128 5.00 8.42 8.12
C ILE A 128 6.39 8.15 8.72
N TYR A 129 6.73 8.73 9.88
CA TYR A 129 7.95 8.39 10.60
C TYR A 129 7.90 6.96 11.16
N ASP A 130 6.77 6.54 11.73
CA ASP A 130 6.59 5.21 12.30
C ASP A 130 6.62 4.13 11.23
N LEU A 131 5.96 4.34 10.08
CA LEU A 131 6.05 3.43 8.93
C LEU A 131 7.51 3.18 8.50
N ARG A 132 8.35 4.23 8.54
CA ARG A 132 9.80 4.08 8.26
C ARG A 132 10.55 3.31 9.34
N GLN A 133 10.07 3.28 10.57
CA GLN A 133 10.64 2.43 11.62
C GLN A 133 10.21 0.98 11.43
N ILE A 134 8.94 0.73 11.09
CA ILE A 134 8.41 -0.62 10.79
C ILE A 134 9.25 -1.32 9.72
N VAL A 135 9.60 -0.62 8.64
CA VAL A 135 10.48 -1.16 7.59
C VAL A 135 11.85 -1.61 8.09
N LYS A 136 12.36 -0.99 9.16
CA LYS A 136 13.68 -1.29 9.73
C LYS A 136 13.62 -2.32 10.84
N LEU A 137 12.42 -2.60 11.34
CA LEU A 137 12.20 -3.63 12.34
C LEU A 137 12.31 -4.98 11.63
N GLY A 138 13.41 -5.68 11.90
CA GLY A 138 13.51 -7.11 11.63
C GLY A 138 12.87 -7.91 12.76
N TYR A 139 12.68 -9.19 12.53
CA TYR A 139 12.29 -10.17 13.54
C TYR A 139 13.44 -11.18 13.74
N ASP A 140 13.50 -11.81 14.92
CA ASP A 140 14.38 -12.95 15.16
C ASP A 140 13.56 -14.24 14.99
N GLU A 141 14.01 -15.17 14.15
CA GLU A 141 13.34 -16.48 13.95
C GLU A 141 13.32 -17.32 15.23
N SER A 142 14.12 -16.96 16.24
CA SER A 142 14.12 -17.60 17.57
C SER A 142 13.15 -16.99 18.57
N ASP A 143 12.45 -15.90 18.21
CA ASP A 143 11.40 -15.30 19.04
C ASP A 143 10.19 -16.25 19.18
N ASP A 144 9.40 -16.05 20.24
CA ASP A 144 8.16 -16.80 20.43
C ASP A 144 7.15 -16.45 19.33
N GLU A 145 6.80 -17.43 18.49
CA GLU A 145 5.92 -17.24 17.33
C GLU A 145 4.53 -16.72 17.73
N GLN A 146 4.04 -17.06 18.92
CA GLN A 146 2.73 -16.61 19.39
C GLN A 146 2.79 -15.12 19.79
N GLU A 147 3.82 -14.71 20.53
CA GLU A 147 4.06 -13.30 20.87
C GLU A 147 4.27 -12.45 19.61
N LEU A 148 5.09 -12.94 18.67
CA LEU A 148 5.32 -12.30 17.38
C LEU A 148 4.04 -12.17 16.56
N GLY A 149 3.18 -13.19 16.57
CA GLY A 149 1.88 -13.17 15.89
C GLY A 149 0.93 -12.11 16.44
N PHE A 150 0.92 -11.89 17.77
CA PHE A 150 0.12 -10.80 18.37
C PHE A 150 0.65 -9.43 17.98
N ALA A 151 1.98 -9.23 18.04
CA ALA A 151 2.59 -7.98 17.63
C ALA A 151 2.36 -7.69 16.13
N PHE A 152 2.41 -8.73 15.29
CA PHE A 152 2.12 -8.62 13.87
C PHE A 152 0.71 -8.09 13.60
N GLU A 153 -0.32 -8.64 14.25
CA GLU A 153 -1.71 -8.17 14.07
C GLU A 153 -1.90 -6.72 14.50
N GLU A 154 -1.26 -6.30 15.60
CA GLU A 154 -1.28 -4.90 16.05
C GLU A 154 -0.61 -3.96 15.04
N ILE A 155 0.57 -4.33 14.53
CA ILE A 155 1.30 -3.54 13.53
C ILE A 155 0.53 -3.50 12.20
N LYS A 156 -0.03 -4.63 11.77
CA LYS A 156 -0.86 -4.72 10.56
C LYS A 156 -2.04 -3.75 10.63
N GLU A 157 -2.75 -3.73 11.75
CA GLU A 157 -3.87 -2.80 11.95
C GLU A 157 -3.40 -1.35 12.01
N TYR A 158 -2.28 -1.06 12.69
CA TYR A 158 -1.69 0.28 12.71
C TYR A 158 -1.35 0.79 11.30
N VAL A 159 -0.74 -0.07 10.46
CA VAL A 159 -0.43 0.25 9.06
C VAL A 159 -1.71 0.53 8.27
N ARG A 160 -2.75 -0.28 8.45
CA ARG A 160 -4.05 -0.11 7.79
C ARG A 160 -4.68 1.24 8.14
N ILE A 161 -4.75 1.58 9.43
CA ILE A 161 -5.30 2.86 9.92
C ILE A 161 -4.44 4.04 9.45
N THR A 162 -3.12 3.91 9.46
CA THR A 162 -2.22 4.96 8.97
C THR A 162 -2.42 5.26 7.49
N ALA A 163 -2.62 4.22 6.67
CA ALA A 163 -2.89 4.39 5.25
C ALA A 163 -4.19 5.17 5.01
N MET A 164 -5.23 4.87 5.81
CA MET A 164 -6.51 5.59 5.77
C MET A 164 -6.36 7.04 6.25
N LEU A 165 -5.64 7.28 7.35
CA LEU A 165 -5.35 8.64 7.84
C LEU A 165 -4.64 9.49 6.78
N CYS A 166 -3.64 8.91 6.11
CA CYS A 166 -2.96 9.60 5.01
C CYS A 166 -3.91 9.89 3.86
N PHE A 167 -4.78 8.94 3.51
CA PHE A 167 -5.78 9.14 2.49
C PHE A 167 -6.71 10.30 2.86
N ASP A 168 -7.29 10.30 4.06
CA ASP A 168 -8.18 11.37 4.50
C ASP A 168 -7.49 12.75 4.43
N GLU A 169 -6.28 12.88 4.96
CA GLU A 169 -5.52 14.15 4.95
C GLU A 169 -5.29 14.70 3.53
N PHE A 170 -4.85 13.87 2.57
CA PHE A 170 -4.48 14.35 1.24
C PHE A 170 -5.61 14.31 0.22
N ASN A 171 -6.77 13.76 0.59
CA ASN A 171 -7.95 13.64 -0.27
C ASN A 171 -9.15 14.43 0.23
N GLU A 172 -9.07 15.04 1.41
CA GLU A 172 -10.04 16.02 1.86
C GLU A 172 -10.19 17.11 0.80
N THR A 173 -11.42 17.29 0.32
CA THR A 173 -11.74 18.47 -0.47
C THR A 173 -11.62 19.65 0.46
N ASP A 174 -10.76 20.60 0.11
CA ASP A 174 -10.57 21.87 0.80
C ASP A 174 -11.95 22.53 1.01
N ILE A 175 -12.63 22.22 2.13
CA ILE A 175 -13.84 22.92 2.54
C ILE A 175 -13.32 24.25 3.08
N SER A 176 -12.91 25.14 2.19
CA SER A 176 -12.82 26.55 2.51
C SER A 176 -14.25 27.02 2.81
N PRO A 177 -14.59 27.42 4.05
CA PRO A 177 -15.57 28.47 4.18
C PRO A 177 -14.85 29.73 3.70
N THR A 178 -15.09 30.09 2.45
CA THR A 178 -15.18 31.52 2.12
C THR A 178 -16.23 32.11 3.06
N ILE A 179 -16.14 33.43 3.33
CA ILE A 179 -17.17 34.32 3.90
C ILE A 179 -16.92 34.63 5.39
N HIS A 180 -16.86 35.89 5.89
CA HIS A 180 -16.97 37.24 5.32
C HIS A 180 -16.23 38.22 6.23
#